data_AF-A0A3M1C5K0-F1
#
_entry.id   AF-A0A3M1C5K0-F1
#
_cell.length_a   1.000
_cell.length_b   1.000
_cell.length_c   1.000
_cell.angle_alpha   90.00
_cell.angle_beta   90.00
_cell.angle_gamma   90.00
#
_symmetry.space_group_name_H-M   'P 1'
#
loop_
_entity.id
_entity.type
_entity.pdbx_description
1 polymer ?
#
loop_
_entity_poly.entity_id
_entity_poly.type
_entity_poly.pdbx_seq_one_letter_code
_entity_poly.pdbx_strand_id
1 'polypeptide(L)' 'MRIICITGGIGSGKSTVAKIIQTLGYPVYYSDEKAKQMYFLTDVKNQIIQLLGKDAYLNDKQINKNYIASKIFSDES' A
#
# COMPACT_ATOMS: atom_id res chain seq x y z
N MET A 1 9.99 23.86 -2.27
CA MET A 1 8.92 22.87 -2.54
C MET A 1 8.29 22.48 -1.20
N ARG A 2 6.96 22.42 -1.10
CA ARG A 2 6.25 21.99 0.13
C ARG A 2 5.51 20.69 -0.16
N ILE A 3 5.56 19.75 0.78
CA ILE A 3 4.85 18.47 0.71
C ILE A 3 3.63 18.58 1.63
N ILE A 4 2.46 18.20 1.10
CA ILE A 4 1.19 18.27 1.83
C ILE A 4 0.58 16.87 1.83
N CYS A 5 0.26 16.36 3.02
CA CYS A 5 -0.37 15.06 3.21
C CYS A 5 -1.89 15.20 3.30
N ILE A 6 -2.61 14.38 2.54
CA ILE A 6 -4.07 14.26 2.63
C ILE A 6 -4.38 13.01 3.46
N THR A 7 -5.05 13.17 4.59
CA THR A 7 -5.42 12.07 5.51
C THR A 7 -6.92 12.08 5.80
N GLY A 8 -7.40 11.05 6.50
CA GLY A 8 -8.81 10.86 6.84
C GLY A 8 -9.27 9.40 6.76
N GLY A 9 -10.45 9.10 7.31
CA GLY A 9 -11.03 7.75 7.34
C GLY A 9 -11.40 7.18 5.98
N ILE A 10 -11.70 5.87 5.93
CA ILE A 10 -12.24 5.22 4.73
C ILE A 10 -13.56 5.91 4.34
N GLY A 11 -13.74 6.21 3.06
CA GLY A 11 -14.95 6.90 2.56
C GLY A 11 -14.99 8.41 2.78
N SER A 12 -13.98 9.03 3.41
CA SER A 12 -13.99 10.47 3.72
C SER A 12 -13.71 11.41 2.53
N GLY A 13 -13.70 10.89 1.29
CA GLY A 13 -13.50 11.70 0.08
C GLY A 13 -12.06 12.13 -0.23
N LYS A 14 -11.03 11.55 0.42
CA LYS A 14 -9.60 11.88 0.16
C LYS A 14 -9.23 11.84 -1.32
N SER A 15 -9.61 10.77 -2.02
CA SER A 15 -9.32 10.61 -3.46
C SER A 15 -10.02 11.66 -4.32
N THR A 16 -11.19 12.13 -3.90
CA THR A 16 -11.90 13.24 -4.56
C THR A 16 -11.12 14.54 -4.43
N VAL A 17 -10.69 14.88 -3.21
CA VAL A 17 -9.86 16.07 -2.95
C VAL A 17 -8.54 16.00 -3.72
N ALA A 18 -7.87 14.84 -3.69
CA ALA A 18 -6.64 14.58 -4.43
C ALA A 18 -6.85 14.80 -5.95
N LYS A 19 -7.95 14.32 -6.53
CA LYS A 19 -8.28 14.53 -7.94
C LYS A 19 -8.54 16.00 -8.28
N ILE A 20 -9.18 16.76 -7.38
CA ILE A 20 -9.35 18.21 -7.57
C ILE A 20 -7.99 18.91 -7.61
N ILE A 21 -7.10 18.62 -6.66
CA ILE A 21 -5.74 19.18 -6.61
C ILE A 21 -4.96 18.86 -7.89
N GLN A 22 -5.12 17.63 -8.39
CA GLN A 22 -4.51 17.20 -9.65
C GLN A 22 -5.04 17.97 -10.86
N THR A 23 -6.35 18.20 -10.95
CA THR A 23 -6.98 19.00 -12.01
C THR A 23 -6.52 20.46 -11.98
N LEU A 24 -6.15 20.98 -10.81
CA LEU A 24 -5.57 22.32 -10.65
C LEU A 24 -4.09 22.41 -11.09
N GLY A 25 -3.51 21.31 -11.60
CA GLY A 25 -2.15 21.27 -12.15
C GLY A 25 -1.07 20.87 -11.14
N TYR A 26 -1.43 20.52 -9.91
CA TYR A 26 -0.46 20.08 -8.91
C TYR A 26 -0.20 18.57 -9.02
N PRO A 27 1.05 18.11 -8.88
CA PRO A 27 1.36 16.69 -8.84
C PRO A 27 0.77 16.07 -7.56
N VAL A 28 0.18 14.88 -7.70
CA VAL A 28 -0.42 14.14 -6.60
C VAL A 28 0.19 12.75 -6.53
N TYR A 29 0.60 12.35 -5.34
CA TYR A 29 1.17 11.04 -5.07
C TYR A 29 0.16 10.19 -4.28
N TYR A 30 -0.36 9.12 -4.91
CA TYR A 30 -1.28 8.18 -4.28
C TYR A 30 -0.52 7.05 -3.58
N SER A 31 -0.31 7.18 -2.26
CA SER A 31 0.46 6.23 -1.46
C SER A 31 -0.08 4.81 -1.51
N ASP A 32 -1.40 4.62 -1.43
CA ASP A 32 -2.02 3.30 -1.38
C ASP A 32 -1.83 2.50 -2.67
N GLU A 33 -1.88 3.18 -3.82
CA GLU A 33 -1.63 2.56 -5.13
C GLU A 33 -0.17 2.20 -5.29
N LYS A 34 0.72 3.10 -4.85
CA LYS A 34 2.17 2.87 -4.90
C LYS A 34 2.58 1.71 -4.01
N ALA A 35 2.07 1.65 -2.77
CA ALA A 35 2.31 0.52 -1.88
C ALA A 35 1.89 -0.83 -2.51
N LYS A 36 0.74 -0.88 -3.18
CA LYS A 36 0.30 -2.10 -3.89
C LYS A 36 1.26 -2.54 -4.99
N GLN A 37 1.84 -1.58 -5.72
CA GLN A 37 2.84 -1.86 -6.76
C GLN A 37 4.15 -2.38 -6.15
N MET A 38 4.56 -1.82 -4.99
CA MET A 38 5.81 -2.17 -4.31
C MET A 38 5.85 -3.65 -3.90
N TYR A 39 4.71 -4.27 -3.59
CA TYR A 39 4.65 -5.69 -3.21
C TYR A 39 5.24 -6.66 -4.24
N PHE A 40 5.37 -6.25 -5.50
CA PHE A 40 5.84 -7.09 -6.59
C PHE A 40 7.25 -6.74 -7.08
N LEU A 41 7.88 -5.71 -6.49
CA LEU A 41 9.30 -5.44 -6.75
C LEU A 41 10.13 -6.55 -6.11
N THR A 42 11.12 -7.06 -6.83
CA THR A 42 11.93 -8.22 -6.40
C THR A 42 12.51 -8.04 -5.00
N ASP A 43 13.10 -6.87 -4.70
CA ASP A 43 13.72 -6.61 -3.39
C ASP A 43 12.68 -6.60 -2.26
N VAL A 44 11.55 -5.94 -2.48
CA VAL A 44 10.45 -5.86 -1.49
C VAL A 44 9.81 -7.23 -1.30
N LYS A 45 9.57 -7.96 -2.38
CA LYS A 45 9.03 -9.33 -2.35
C LYS A 45 9.94 -10.26 -1.56
N ASN A 46 11.25 -10.20 -1.79
CA ASN A 46 12.21 -11.01 -1.06
C ASN A 46 12.21 -10.68 0.44
N GLN A 47 12.15 -9.41 0.81
CA GLN A 47 12.04 -8.98 2.22
C GLN A 47 10.73 -9.46 2.86
N ILE A 48 9.61 -9.38 2.16
CA ILE A 48 8.31 -9.87 2.66
C ILE A 48 8.34 -11.39 2.85
N ILE A 49 8.92 -12.13 1.90
CA ILE A 49 9.06 -13.59 2.03
C ILE A 49 9.98 -13.94 3.20
N GLN A 50 11.05 -13.19 3.42
CA GLN A 50 11.96 -13.40 4.55
C GLN A 50 11.25 -13.13 5.89
N LEU A 51 10.40 -12.10 5.95
CA LEU A 51 9.70 -11.69 7.18
C LEU A 51 8.50 -12.58 7.50
N LEU A 52 7.65 -12.86 6.51
CA LEU A 52 6.34 -13.50 6.71
C LEU A 52 6.30 -14.95 6.21
N GLY A 53 7.26 -15.37 5.39
CA GLY A 53 7.27 -16.68 4.72
C GLY A 53 6.75 -16.63 3.29
N LYS A 54 6.98 -17.72 2.55
CA LYS A 54 6.61 -17.84 1.12
C LYS A 54 5.10 -17.77 0.88
N ASP A 55 4.30 -18.20 1.87
CA ASP A 55 2.83 -18.23 1.79
C ASP A 55 2.19 -16.82 1.77
N ALA A 56 2.98 -15.77 1.98
CA ALA A 56 2.56 -14.39 1.78
C ALA A 56 2.20 -14.08 0.32
N TYR A 57 2.61 -14.93 -0.63
CA TYR A 57 2.29 -14.83 -2.05
C TYR A 57 1.56 -16.08 -2.53
N LEU A 58 0.42 -15.90 -3.18
CA LEU A 58 -0.31 -16.99 -3.83
C LEU A 58 0.35 -17.38 -5.16
N ASN A 59 0.91 -16.39 -5.86
CA ASN A 59 1.67 -16.52 -7.10
C ASN A 59 2.48 -15.23 -7.33
N ASP A 60 3.20 -15.15 -8.46
CA ASP A 60 4.05 -14.00 -8.76
C ASP A 60 3.32 -12.65 -8.91
N LYS A 61 2.00 -12.67 -9.09
CA LYS A 61 1.16 -11.47 -9.31
C LYS A 61 0.15 -11.23 -8.20
N GLN A 62 0.11 -12.06 -7.16
CA GLN A 62 -0.94 -12.01 -6.15
C GLN A 62 -0.42 -12.30 -4.75
N ILE A 63 -0.69 -11.38 -3.83
CA ILE A 63 -0.43 -11.54 -2.39
C ILE A 63 -1.57 -12.30 -1.71
N ASN A 64 -1.22 -13.07 -0.69
CA ASN A 64 -2.16 -13.74 0.19
C ASN A 64 -2.56 -12.82 1.35
N LYS A 65 -3.53 -11.93 1.10
CA LYS A 65 -3.96 -10.92 2.09
C LYS A 65 -4.39 -11.53 3.42
N ASN A 66 -5.08 -12.67 3.37
CA ASN A 66 -5.58 -13.33 4.59
C ASN A 66 -4.42 -13.88 5.43
N TYR A 67 -3.42 -14.49 4.79
CA TYR A 67 -2.22 -14.96 5.47
C TYR A 67 -1.38 -13.81 6.04
N ILE A 68 -1.20 -12.74 5.27
CA ILE A 68 -0.46 -11.56 5.74
C ILE A 68 -1.18 -10.94 6.93
N ALA A 69 -2.51 -10.75 6.83
CA ALA A 69 -3.31 -10.23 7.92
C ALA A 69 -3.25 -11.14 9.15
N SER A 70 -3.35 -12.46 8.98
CA SER A 70 -3.27 -13.38 10.12
C SER A 70 -1.93 -13.28 10.82
N LYS A 71 -0.81 -13.16 10.09
CA LYS A 71 0.53 -12.98 10.67
C LYS A 71 0.70 -11.64 11.37
N ILE A 72 0.22 -10.54 10.78
CA ILE A 72 0.36 -9.19 11.35
C ILE A 72 -0.52 -9.02 12.59
N PHE A 73 -1.75 -9.52 12.57
CA PHE A 73 -2.70 -9.37 13.68
C PHE A 73 -2.59 -10.48 14.73
N SER A 74 -1.82 -11.54 14.47
CA SER A 74 -1.46 -12.54 15.48
C SER A 74 -0.30 -12.10 16.38
N ASP A 75 0.45 -11.08 15.97
CA ASP A 75 1.59 -10.57 16.73
C ASP A 75 1.10 -9.43 17.64
N GLU A 76 0.67 -9.79 18.86
CA GLU A 76 0.23 -8.86 19.91
C GLU A 76 1.45 -8.31 20.70
N SER A 77 2.42 -7.75 19.99
CA SER A 77 3.58 -7.07 20.60
C SER A 77 3.38 -5.55 20.68
#